data_AF-A0A940QE45-F1
#
_entry.id   AF-A0A940QE45-F1
#
_cell.length_a   1.000
_cell.length_b   1.000
_cell.length_c   1.000
_cell.angle_alpha   90.00
_cell.angle_beta   90.00
_cell.angle_gamma   90.00
#
_symmetry.space_group_name_H-M   'P 1'
#
loop_
_entity.id
_entity.type
_entity.pdbx_description
1 polymer ?
#
loop_
_entity_poly.entity_id
_entity_poly.type
_entity_poly.pdbx_seq_one_letter_code
_entity_poly.pdbx_strand_id
1 'polypeptide(L)'
;MQQTDPGKSKTRKGLDIVIVGICIVMTVAIAIFFLTLRENKVRIVGRDIAAEDITEFVYTRSSSSYPPEYQRYHFYLKEGKYQFYFEKREGLTWPLRESDITCSSFIDLSEEEWGEFLNYMNSGEVRKRTPDIEAGGSAPCLYLYWKDDEAKYQEFSFASLKEQQAFESFCSQLIMSHNESQGT
;
A
#
# COMPACT_ATOMS: atom_id res chain seq x y z
N MET A 1 -68.86 -3.75 -48.46
CA MET A 1 -68.96 -3.59 -47.00
C MET A 1 -67.62 -3.96 -46.41
N GLN A 2 -66.82 -2.96 -46.05
CA GLN A 2 -65.56 -3.12 -45.32
C GLN A 2 -65.87 -3.20 -43.83
N GLN A 3 -65.30 -4.18 -43.13
CA GLN A 3 -65.27 -4.22 -41.67
C GLN A 3 -63.80 -4.30 -41.26
N THR A 4 -63.24 -3.16 -40.89
CA THR A 4 -61.90 -3.06 -40.28
C THR A 4 -62.03 -3.18 -38.77
N ASP A 5 -61.38 -4.19 -38.21
CA ASP A 5 -61.29 -4.48 -36.78
C ASP A 5 -60.19 -3.61 -36.12
N PRO A 6 -60.51 -2.74 -35.12
CA PRO A 6 -59.52 -1.89 -34.47
C PRO A 6 -59.11 -2.53 -33.13
N GLY A 7 -58.25 -3.54 -33.17
CA GLY A 7 -57.92 -4.29 -31.95
C GLY A 7 -56.49 -4.76 -31.87
N LYS A 8 -55.53 -3.85 -31.56
CA LYS A 8 -54.29 -4.10 -30.78
C LYS A 8 -53.25 -2.99 -31.02
N SER A 9 -53.31 -1.90 -30.24
CA SER A 9 -52.25 -0.86 -30.27
C SER A 9 -51.83 -0.35 -28.88
N LYS A 10 -52.26 -0.99 -27.79
CA LYS A 10 -51.97 -0.51 -26.42
C LYS A 10 -50.87 -1.30 -25.66
N THR A 11 -50.42 -2.45 -26.16
CA THR A 11 -49.48 -3.31 -25.43
C THR A 11 -47.99 -3.10 -25.76
N ARG A 12 -47.64 -2.43 -26.87
CA ARG A 12 -46.23 -2.18 -27.22
C ARG A 12 -45.58 -1.09 -26.35
N LYS A 13 -46.27 0.03 -26.14
CA LYS A 13 -45.72 1.18 -25.38
C LYS A 13 -45.39 0.84 -23.92
N GLY A 14 -46.19 -0.01 -23.27
CA GLY A 14 -45.92 -0.45 -21.89
C GLY A 14 -44.73 -1.40 -21.80
N LEU A 15 -44.57 -2.28 -22.80
CA LEU A 15 -43.43 -3.20 -22.88
C LEU A 15 -42.13 -2.44 -23.15
N ASP A 16 -42.15 -1.45 -24.04
CA ASP A 16 -40.97 -0.62 -24.36
C ASP A 16 -40.51 0.19 -23.13
N ILE A 17 -41.43 0.74 -22.34
CA ILE A 17 -41.10 1.46 -21.09
C ILE A 17 -40.49 0.51 -20.04
N VAL A 18 -41.02 -0.72 -19.91
CA VAL A 18 -40.49 -1.72 -18.99
C VAL A 18 -39.08 -2.18 -19.41
N ILE A 19 -38.85 -2.40 -20.71
CA ILE A 19 -37.54 -2.80 -21.26
C ILE A 19 -36.52 -1.68 -21.04
N VAL A 20 -36.86 -0.43 -21.33
CA VAL A 20 -35.97 0.73 -21.11
C VAL A 20 -35.64 0.88 -19.62
N GLY A 21 -36.62 0.70 -18.73
CA GLY A 21 -36.41 0.71 -17.28
C GLY A 21 -35.43 -0.38 -16.82
N ILE A 22 -35.59 -1.62 -17.31
CA ILE A 22 -34.68 -2.73 -17.00
C ILE A 22 -33.27 -2.45 -17.53
N CYS A 23 -33.14 -1.92 -18.75
CA CYS A 23 -31.84 -1.57 -19.32
C CYS A 23 -31.11 -0.51 -18.48
N ILE A 24 -31.81 0.53 -18.02
CA ILE A 24 -31.22 1.58 -17.18
C ILE A 24 -30.74 0.99 -15.84
N VAL A 25 -31.58 0.20 -15.17
CA VAL A 25 -31.22 -0.46 -13.89
C VAL A 25 -30.02 -1.39 -14.07
N MET A 26 -29.98 -2.15 -15.16
CA MET A 26 -28.84 -3.01 -15.50
C MET A 26 -27.56 -2.19 -15.72
N THR A 27 -27.61 -1.10 -16.49
CA THR A 27 -26.43 -0.23 -16.68
C THR A 27 -25.95 0.42 -15.38
N VAL A 28 -26.87 0.84 -14.50
CA VAL A 28 -26.52 1.40 -13.20
C VAL A 28 -25.90 0.33 -12.30
N ALA A 29 -26.48 -0.88 -12.26
CA ALA A 29 -25.94 -2.00 -11.49
C ALA A 29 -24.55 -2.42 -12.01
N ILE A 30 -24.35 -2.44 -13.33
CA ILE A 30 -23.06 -2.72 -13.96
C ILE A 30 -22.05 -1.62 -13.61
N ALA A 31 -22.43 -0.34 -13.67
CA ALA A 31 -21.55 0.77 -13.30
C ALA A 31 -21.16 0.70 -11.81
N ILE A 32 -22.12 0.43 -10.92
CA ILE A 32 -21.85 0.24 -9.48
C ILE A 32 -20.94 -0.96 -9.26
N PHE A 33 -21.16 -2.08 -9.96
CA PHE A 33 -20.32 -3.27 -9.87
C PHE A 33 -18.89 -3.01 -10.37
N PHE A 34 -18.70 -2.26 -11.46
CA PHE A 34 -17.38 -1.84 -11.91
C PHE A 34 -16.71 -0.85 -10.95
N LEU A 35 -17.47 0.02 -10.31
CA LEU A 35 -16.96 0.93 -9.27
C LEU A 35 -16.49 0.15 -8.03
N THR A 36 -17.28 -0.81 -7.54
CA THR A 36 -16.92 -1.61 -6.37
C THR A 36 -15.76 -2.57 -6.63
N LEU A 37 -15.64 -3.15 -7.83
CA LEU A 37 -14.46 -3.95 -8.21
C LEU A 37 -13.17 -3.11 -8.23
N ARG A 38 -13.27 -1.81 -8.49
CA ARG A 38 -12.11 -0.92 -8.56
C ARG A 38 -11.50 -0.66 -7.18
N GLU A 39 -12.31 -0.65 -6.12
CA GLU A 39 -11.84 -0.34 -4.77
C GLU A 39 -10.96 -1.43 -4.15
N ASN A 40 -11.18 -2.71 -4.50
CA ASN A 40 -10.43 -3.85 -3.94
C ASN A 40 -9.26 -4.31 -4.81
N LYS A 41 -8.83 -3.50 -5.79
CA LYS A 41 -7.77 -3.89 -6.71
C LYS A 41 -6.40 -3.85 -6.02
N VAL A 42 -5.75 -5.02 -5.97
CA VAL A 42 -4.33 -5.15 -5.62
C VAL A 42 -3.49 -4.46 -6.70
N ARG A 43 -2.54 -3.63 -6.29
CA ARG A 43 -1.56 -2.98 -7.17
C ARG A 43 -0.22 -3.68 -7.02
N ILE A 44 0.52 -3.83 -8.11
CA ILE A 44 1.86 -4.41 -8.08
C ILE A 44 2.89 -3.34 -8.44
N VAL A 45 3.91 -3.17 -7.61
CA VAL A 45 5.04 -2.25 -7.89
C VAL A 45 5.84 -2.74 -9.10
N GLY A 46 6.23 -1.82 -9.98
CA GLY A 46 6.89 -2.10 -11.25
C GLY A 46 5.92 -2.50 -12.38
N ARG A 47 4.62 -2.67 -12.08
CA ARG A 47 3.59 -3.00 -13.08
C ARG A 47 2.41 -2.03 -13.07
N ASP A 48 1.76 -1.88 -11.92
CA ASP A 48 0.63 -0.97 -11.70
C ASP A 48 1.06 0.35 -11.04
N ILE A 49 2.21 0.37 -10.36
CA ILE A 49 2.83 1.53 -9.71
C ILE A 49 4.26 1.63 -10.25
N ALA A 50 4.66 2.78 -10.79
CA ALA A 50 6.03 3.02 -11.22
C ALA A 50 6.93 3.15 -9.97
N ALA A 51 8.09 2.49 -9.97
CA ALA A 51 8.95 2.47 -8.78
C ALA A 51 9.49 3.88 -8.47
N GLU A 52 9.82 4.65 -9.50
CA GLU A 52 10.25 6.04 -9.45
C GLU A 52 9.21 7.02 -8.89
N ASP A 53 7.94 6.60 -8.77
CA ASP A 53 6.89 7.39 -8.15
C ASP A 53 6.75 7.13 -6.65
N ILE A 54 7.44 6.13 -6.10
CA ILE A 54 7.49 5.88 -4.66
C ILE A 54 8.11 7.09 -3.97
N THR A 55 7.39 7.64 -3.00
CA THR A 55 7.82 8.81 -2.23
C THR A 55 8.15 8.47 -0.79
N GLU A 56 7.56 7.40 -0.25
CA GLU A 56 7.75 7.02 1.14
C GLU A 56 7.48 5.52 1.34
N PHE A 57 8.29 4.90 2.18
CA PHE A 57 8.10 3.53 2.64
C PHE A 57 8.40 3.43 4.13
N VAL A 58 7.47 2.85 4.88
CA VAL A 58 7.59 2.63 6.32
C VAL A 58 7.49 1.14 6.57
N TYR A 59 8.57 0.55 7.09
CA TYR A 59 8.59 -0.80 7.62
C TYR A 59 8.74 -0.72 9.13
N THR A 60 7.81 -1.30 9.88
CA THR A 60 7.87 -1.38 11.34
C THR A 60 7.68 -2.82 11.79
N ARG A 61 8.68 -3.37 12.46
CA ARG A 61 8.57 -4.65 13.17
C ARG A 61 8.42 -4.36 14.66
N SER A 62 7.37 -4.88 15.28
CA SER A 62 7.15 -4.71 16.70
C SER A 62 6.59 -5.99 17.32
N SER A 63 7.16 -6.40 18.45
CA SER A 63 6.82 -7.63 19.13
C SER A 63 6.69 -7.42 20.63
N SER A 64 5.59 -7.90 21.19
CA SER A 64 5.35 -7.92 22.64
C SER A 64 5.95 -9.14 23.34
N SER A 65 6.58 -10.07 22.60
CA SER A 65 7.30 -11.22 23.19
C SER A 65 8.44 -10.71 24.08
N TYR A 66 8.74 -11.38 25.19
CA TYR A 66 9.83 -10.94 26.07
C TYR A 66 11.19 -11.51 25.62
N PRO A 67 12.26 -10.68 25.50
CA PRO A 67 12.23 -9.23 25.64
C PRO A 67 11.52 -8.54 24.45
N PRO A 68 10.73 -7.49 24.69
CA PRO A 68 10.02 -6.79 23.62
C PRO A 68 11.00 -6.19 22.61
N GLU A 69 10.57 -6.16 21.34
CA GLU A 69 11.37 -5.65 20.24
C GLU A 69 10.60 -4.60 19.45
N TYR A 70 11.30 -3.55 19.02
CA TYR A 70 10.81 -2.59 18.04
C TYR A 70 11.94 -2.20 17.10
N GLN A 71 11.63 -2.22 15.81
CA GLN A 71 12.52 -1.74 14.76
C GLN A 71 11.70 -1.03 13.69
N ARG A 72 12.18 0.13 13.25
CA ARG A 72 11.56 0.90 12.17
C ARG A 72 12.60 1.29 11.13
N TYR A 73 12.23 1.10 9.88
CA TYR A 73 12.92 1.62 8.70
C TYR A 73 11.97 2.55 7.98
N HIS A 74 12.43 3.75 7.65
CA HIS A 74 11.62 4.78 7.02
C HIS A 74 12.41 5.44 5.91
N PHE A 75 12.06 5.08 4.68
CA PHE A 75 12.59 5.69 3.45
C PHE A 75 11.62 6.77 2.99
N TYR A 76 12.12 7.94 2.62
CA TYR A 76 11.27 8.99 2.10
C TYR A 76 12.03 10.00 1.24
N LEU A 77 11.30 10.55 0.26
CA LEU A 77 11.73 11.63 -0.62
C LEU A 77 11.12 12.93 -0.11
N LYS A 78 11.95 13.84 0.41
CA LYS A 78 11.53 15.16 0.87
C LYS A 78 12.37 16.25 0.22
N GLU A 79 11.71 17.21 -0.42
CA GLU A 79 12.37 18.37 -1.04
C GLU A 79 13.47 17.97 -2.06
N GLY A 80 13.25 16.88 -2.80
CA GLY A 80 14.21 16.35 -3.78
C GLY A 80 15.40 15.59 -3.17
N LYS A 81 15.40 15.35 -1.85
CA LYS A 81 16.41 14.55 -1.16
C LYS A 81 15.87 13.20 -0.75
N TYR A 82 16.64 12.15 -1.01
CA TYR A 82 16.37 10.79 -0.55
C TYR A 82 16.91 10.60 0.85
N GLN A 83 16.06 10.18 1.77
CA GLN A 83 16.41 10.08 3.19
C GLN A 83 15.97 8.73 3.73
N PHE A 84 16.79 8.18 4.61
CA PHE A 84 16.55 6.96 5.34
C PHE A 84 16.72 7.20 6.84
N TYR A 85 15.65 6.96 7.57
CA TYR A 85 15.66 6.95 9.03
C TYR A 85 15.53 5.52 9.52
N PHE A 86 16.38 5.16 10.49
CA PHE A 86 16.25 3.89 11.20
C PHE A 86 16.16 4.13 12.70
N GLU A 87 15.44 3.22 13.36
CA GLU A 87 15.31 3.22 14.80
C GLU A 87 15.16 1.79 15.32
N LYS A 88 15.85 1.50 16.41
CA LYS A 88 15.71 0.28 17.20
C LYS A 88 15.43 0.66 18.64
N ARG A 89 14.43 0.02 19.24
CA ARG A 89 14.16 0.09 20.68
C ARG A 89 14.28 -1.28 21.29
N GLU A 90 14.88 -1.32 22.47
CA GLU A 90 15.04 -2.54 23.27
C GLU A 90 14.77 -2.18 24.73
N GLY A 91 14.07 -3.06 25.44
CA GLY A 91 13.68 -2.79 26.82
C GLY A 91 13.07 -4.02 27.49
N LEU A 92 12.58 -3.85 28.72
CA LEU A 92 11.99 -4.92 29.52
C LEU A 92 10.46 -4.78 29.67
N THR A 93 9.88 -3.70 29.15
CA THR A 93 8.46 -3.36 29.29
C THR A 93 7.80 -3.15 27.95
N TRP A 94 6.50 -3.44 27.87
CA TRP A 94 5.70 -3.23 26.67
C TRP A 94 4.52 -2.27 26.95
N PRO A 95 4.19 -1.34 26.03
CA PRO A 95 4.85 -1.05 24.76
C PRO A 95 6.19 -0.31 24.94
N LEU A 96 7.13 -0.56 24.03
CA LEU A 96 8.39 0.20 23.97
C LEU A 96 8.12 1.65 23.57
N ARG A 97 8.80 2.58 24.23
CA ARG A 97 8.64 4.04 24.09
C ARG A 97 9.88 4.65 23.45
N GLU A 98 9.79 5.91 23.06
CA GLU A 98 10.94 6.67 22.54
C GLU A 98 12.12 6.71 23.53
N SER A 99 11.85 6.64 24.84
CA SER A 99 12.90 6.53 25.86
C SER A 99 13.70 5.23 25.78
N ASP A 100 13.18 4.22 25.07
CA ASP A 100 13.79 2.89 24.93
C ASP A 100 14.61 2.76 23.63
N ILE A 101 14.80 3.87 22.89
CA ILE A 101 15.65 3.89 21.69
C ILE A 101 17.09 3.56 22.08
N THR A 102 17.59 2.44 21.58
CA THR A 102 18.99 2.02 21.77
C THR A 102 19.86 2.35 20.55
N CYS A 103 19.24 2.53 19.38
CA CYS A 103 19.95 2.92 18.18
C CYS A 103 19.02 3.71 17.26
N SER A 104 19.49 4.82 16.71
CA SER A 104 18.79 5.58 15.67
C SER A 104 19.79 6.34 14.82
N SER A 105 19.54 6.44 13.52
CA SER A 105 20.28 7.36 12.66
C SER A 105 19.42 7.89 11.54
N PHE A 106 19.96 8.94 10.94
CA PHE A 106 19.42 9.60 9.78
C PHE A 106 20.50 9.60 8.70
N ILE A 107 20.15 9.07 7.54
CA ILE A 107 21.07 8.87 6.42
C ILE A 107 20.49 9.59 5.21
N ASP A 108 21.27 10.51 4.64
CA ASP A 108 21.00 11.04 3.30
C ASP A 108 21.51 10.02 2.29
N LEU A 109 20.63 9.58 1.40
CA LEU A 109 20.93 8.55 0.41
C LEU A 109 21.41 9.16 -0.90
N SER A 110 22.35 8.48 -1.53
CA SER A 110 22.69 8.66 -2.94
C SER A 110 21.54 8.20 -3.86
N GLU A 111 21.59 8.61 -5.12
CA GLU A 111 20.63 8.14 -6.13
C GLU A 111 20.76 6.63 -6.34
N GLU A 112 21.97 6.09 -6.23
CA GLU A 112 22.25 4.65 -6.34
C GLU A 112 21.61 3.86 -5.20
N GLU A 113 21.78 4.30 -3.94
CA GLU A 113 21.16 3.65 -2.77
C GLU A 113 19.63 3.74 -2.81
N TRP A 114 19.09 4.87 -3.26
CA TRP A 114 17.65 5.00 -3.48
C TRP A 114 17.16 4.04 -4.57
N GLY A 115 17.88 3.96 -5.69
CA GLY A 115 17.57 3.01 -6.78
C GLY A 115 17.62 1.55 -6.32
N GLU A 116 18.58 1.19 -5.47
CA GLU A 116 18.66 -0.14 -4.87
C GLU A 116 17.47 -0.42 -3.94
N PHE A 117 17.09 0.55 -3.09
CA PHE A 117 15.85 0.47 -2.32
C PHE A 117 14.62 0.21 -3.20
N LEU A 118 14.46 0.95 -4.30
CA LEU A 118 13.34 0.78 -5.23
C LEU A 118 13.31 -0.63 -5.84
N ASN A 119 14.47 -1.24 -6.09
CA ASN A 119 14.54 -2.61 -6.60
C ASN A 119 13.93 -3.64 -5.62
N TYR A 120 14.07 -3.43 -4.31
CA TYR A 120 13.45 -4.29 -3.30
C TYR A 120 11.92 -4.14 -3.21
N MET A 121 11.38 -3.02 -3.69
CA MET A 121 9.92 -2.79 -3.68
C MET A 121 9.24 -3.45 -4.88
N ASN A 122 9.97 -3.66 -5.98
CA ASN A 122 9.43 -4.23 -7.22
C ASN A 122 8.74 -5.57 -6.98
N SER A 123 7.67 -5.82 -7.74
CA SER A 123 6.79 -7.00 -7.60
C SER A 123 6.03 -7.11 -6.27
N GLY A 124 6.28 -6.23 -5.30
CA GLY A 124 5.49 -6.14 -4.08
C GLY A 124 4.05 -5.71 -4.36
N GLU A 125 3.14 -6.17 -3.51
CA GLU A 125 1.71 -5.85 -3.61
C GLU A 125 1.35 -4.68 -2.71
N VAL A 126 0.49 -3.78 -3.19
CA VAL A 126 -0.14 -2.73 -2.39
C VAL A 126 -1.65 -2.88 -2.39
N ARG A 127 -2.25 -2.77 -1.20
CA ARG A 127 -3.68 -2.92 -0.96
C ARG A 127 -4.25 -1.69 -0.25
N LYS A 128 -5.57 -1.52 -0.40
CA LYS A 128 -6.32 -0.49 0.31
C LYS A 128 -6.19 -0.75 1.80
N ARG A 129 -5.86 0.28 2.57
CA ARG A 129 -5.75 0.14 4.02
C ARG A 129 -7.09 -0.27 4.60
N THR A 130 -7.09 -1.36 5.36
CA THR A 130 -8.26 -1.77 6.11
C THR A 130 -8.32 -0.95 7.41
N PRO A 131 -9.47 -0.32 7.72
CA PRO A 131 -9.60 0.50 8.93
C PRO A 131 -9.56 -0.32 10.23
N ASP A 132 -9.70 -1.65 10.16
CA ASP A 132 -9.62 -2.55 11.32
C ASP A 132 -8.17 -2.98 11.60
N ILE A 133 -7.43 -2.15 12.33
CA ILE A 133 -6.23 -2.58 13.07
C ILE A 133 -6.48 -2.30 14.56
N GLU A 134 -7.55 -2.88 15.10
CA GLU A 134 -7.61 -3.23 16.53
C GLU A 134 -7.27 -4.71 16.68
N ALA A 135 -5.99 -5.06 16.55
CA ALA A 135 -5.48 -6.31 17.12
C ALA A 135 -3.96 -6.22 17.21
N GLY A 136 -3.41 -6.50 18.38
CA GLY A 136 -1.98 -6.61 18.65
C GLY A 136 -1.32 -7.75 17.87
N GLY A 137 -1.22 -7.61 16.56
CA GLY A 137 -0.48 -8.50 15.68
C GLY A 137 1.01 -8.22 15.78
N SER A 138 1.80 -9.28 15.92
CA SER A 138 3.27 -9.28 15.90
C SER A 138 3.85 -9.19 14.48
N ALA A 139 3.00 -9.08 13.45
CA ALA A 139 3.43 -8.98 12.07
C ALA A 139 3.96 -7.55 11.79
N PRO A 140 5.03 -7.42 11.01
CA PRO A 140 5.50 -6.10 10.64
C PRO A 140 4.40 -5.30 9.91
N CYS A 141 4.29 -4.01 10.24
CA CYS A 141 3.45 -3.06 9.53
C CYS A 141 4.26 -2.43 8.40
N LEU A 142 3.83 -2.62 7.16
CA LEU A 142 4.50 -2.09 5.98
C LEU A 142 3.56 -1.16 5.24
N TYR A 143 4.00 0.08 5.02
CA TYR A 143 3.25 1.09 4.29
C TYR A 143 4.08 1.67 3.16
N LEU A 144 3.51 1.72 1.95
CA LEU A 144 4.12 2.32 0.77
C LEU A 144 3.26 3.48 0.28
N TYR A 145 3.88 4.60 -0.05
CA TYR A 145 3.24 5.78 -0.61
C TYR A 145 3.95 6.16 -1.90
N TRP A 146 3.17 6.63 -2.86
CA TRP A 146 3.65 7.11 -4.15
C TRP A 146 2.86 8.33 -4.59
N LYS A 147 3.37 9.01 -5.63
CA LYS A 147 2.70 10.18 -6.22
C LYS A 147 1.28 9.81 -6.68
N ASP A 148 0.36 10.75 -6.54
CA ASP A 148 -1.03 10.67 -7.04
C ASP A 148 -1.95 9.61 -6.41
N ASP A 149 -1.51 8.82 -5.42
CA ASP A 149 -2.41 7.88 -4.72
C ASP A 149 -3.42 8.57 -3.79
N GLU A 150 -3.05 9.72 -3.25
CA GLU A 150 -3.79 10.42 -2.19
C GLU A 150 -4.01 9.56 -0.93
N ALA A 151 -3.06 8.67 -0.62
CA ALA A 151 -3.09 7.83 0.59
C ALA A 151 -4.30 6.86 0.66
N LYS A 152 -4.81 6.42 -0.49
CA LYS A 152 -5.92 5.45 -0.61
C LYS A 152 -5.44 4.02 -0.44
N TYR A 153 -4.24 3.70 -0.90
CA TYR A 153 -3.65 2.37 -0.89
C TYR A 153 -2.29 2.47 -0.20
N GLN A 154 -2.10 1.70 0.87
CA GLN A 154 -0.93 1.89 1.74
C GLN A 154 -0.32 0.57 2.17
N GLU A 155 -1.14 -0.44 2.48
CA GLU A 155 -0.64 -1.70 3.00
C GLU A 155 0.20 -2.42 1.94
N PHE A 156 1.49 -2.56 2.22
CA PHE A 156 2.43 -3.21 1.34
C PHE A 156 2.76 -4.62 1.83
N SER A 157 3.00 -5.53 0.90
CA SER A 157 3.60 -6.82 1.18
C SER A 157 4.65 -7.15 0.13
N PHE A 158 5.83 -7.58 0.57
CA PHE A 158 6.86 -8.13 -0.31
C PHE A 158 6.33 -9.34 -1.08
N ALA A 159 6.88 -9.59 -2.27
CA ALA A 159 6.48 -10.73 -3.09
C ALA A 159 6.76 -12.09 -2.41
N SER A 160 7.73 -12.14 -1.50
CA SER A 160 8.01 -13.30 -0.66
C SER A 160 8.75 -12.94 0.63
N LEU A 161 8.77 -13.86 1.58
CA LEU A 161 9.60 -13.75 2.80
C LEU A 161 11.09 -13.59 2.46
N LYS A 162 11.57 -14.23 1.39
CA LYS A 162 12.96 -14.12 0.94
C LYS A 162 13.30 -12.68 0.54
N GLU A 163 12.39 -12.00 -0.15
CA GLU A 163 12.60 -10.61 -0.55
C GLU A 163 12.54 -9.66 0.64
N GLN A 164 11.63 -9.90 1.58
CA GLN A 164 11.61 -9.17 2.84
C GLN A 164 12.95 -9.29 3.59
N GLN A 165 13.48 -10.51 3.73
CA GLN A 165 14.76 -10.74 4.41
C GLN A 165 15.94 -10.09 3.68
N ALA A 166 15.91 -10.09 2.34
CA ALA A 166 16.92 -9.42 1.54
C ALA A 166 16.86 -7.90 1.73
N PHE A 167 15.66 -7.31 1.78
CA PHE A 167 15.46 -5.89 2.10
C PHE A 167 15.95 -5.54 3.52
N GLU A 168 15.64 -6.37 4.52
CA GLU A 168 16.12 -6.16 5.90
C GLU A 168 17.65 -6.22 5.99
N SER A 169 18.28 -7.09 5.18
CA SER A 169 19.74 -7.21 5.07
C SER A 169 20.34 -5.96 4.42
N PHE A 170 19.74 -5.46 3.33
CA PHE A 170 20.13 -4.20 2.69
C PHE A 170 20.08 -3.03 3.69
N CYS A 171 18.98 -2.87 4.44
CA CYS A 171 18.87 -1.83 5.45
C CYS A 171 19.99 -1.93 6.51
N SER A 172 20.31 -3.15 6.96
CA SER A 172 21.38 -3.36 7.94
C SER A 172 22.75 -2.98 7.39
N GLN A 173 23.02 -3.30 6.12
CA GLN A 173 24.27 -2.93 5.45
C GLN A 173 24.39 -1.42 5.27
N LEU A 174 23.30 -0.76 4.87
CA LEU A 174 23.20 0.69 4.71
C LEU A 174 23.51 1.42 6.02
N ILE A 175 23.03 0.89 7.15
CA ILE A 175 23.33 1.43 8.48
C ILE A 175 24.82 1.29 8.81
N MET A 176 25.40 0.11 8.55
CA MET A 176 26.80 -0.17 8.85
C MET A 176 27.75 0.71 8.02
N SER A 177 27.53 0.80 6.71
CA SER A 177 28.39 1.58 5.81
C SER A 177 28.43 3.07 6.17
N HIS A 178 27.27 3.66 6.47
CA HIS A 178 27.19 5.06 6.86
C HIS A 178 27.79 5.33 8.24
N ASN A 179 27.59 4.42 9.21
CA ASN A 179 28.24 4.55 10.52
C ASN A 179 29.76 4.48 10.45
N GLU A 180 30.32 3.64 9.57
CA GLU A 180 31.78 3.56 9.36
C GLU A 180 32.33 4.85 8.73
N SER A 181 31.61 5.43 7.77
CA SER A 181 32.04 6.67 7.10
C SER A 181 32.01 7.92 7.98
N GLN A 182 31.21 7.92 9.05
CA GLN A 182 31.11 9.02 10.03
C GLN A 182 32.12 8.87 11.18
N GLY A 183 32.82 7.72 11.27
CA GLY A 183 33.78 7.38 12.32
C GLY A 183 35.25 7.68 12.02
N THR A 184 35.55 8.33 10.89
CA THR A 184 36.90 8.79 10.47
C THR A 184 36.99 10.29 10.40
#